data_AF-A0A536BNU7-F1
#
_entry.id   AF-A0A536BNU7-F1
#
_cell.length_a   1.000
_cell.length_b   1.000
_cell.length_c   1.000
_cell.angle_alpha   90.00
_cell.angle_beta   90.00
_cell.angle_gamma   90.00
#
_symmetry.space_group_name_H-M   'P 1'
#
loop_
_entity.id
_entity.type
_entity.pdbx_description
1 polymer ?
#
loop_
_entity_poly.entity_id
_entity_poly.type
_entity_poly.pdbx_seq_one_letter_code
_entity_poly.pdbx_strand_id
1 'polypeptide(L)'
;MTIKWVKSDPLVMNGEPFCYGSRLTVRQLLQLRQHGYSVTEILKDHPELRTVGIAFAYRFAAGDERFREFVGADGSLTGPGFTEVEALALPDDLRIPGVVLQSGVAAR
;
A
#
# COMPACT_ATOMS: atom_id res chain seq x y z
N MET A 1 -2.46 18.99 -12.15
CA MET A 1 -3.51 18.35 -11.32
C MET A 1 -2.87 17.17 -10.60
N THR A 2 -2.77 17.21 -9.27
CA THR A 2 -2.20 16.09 -8.49
C THR A 2 -3.31 15.06 -8.26
N ILE A 3 -3.18 13.88 -8.87
CA ILE A 3 -4.12 12.78 -8.65
C ILE A 3 -4.00 12.34 -7.19
N LYS A 4 -5.11 12.34 -6.45
CA LYS A 4 -5.18 11.70 -5.13
C LYS A 4 -5.35 10.19 -5.35
N TRP A 5 -4.28 9.44 -5.08
CA TRP A 5 -4.21 8.00 -5.27
C TRP A 5 -4.92 7.20 -4.17
N VAL A 6 -5.17 7.79 -3.01
CA VAL A 6 -6.04 7.25 -1.97
C VAL A 6 -7.21 8.21 -1.80
N LYS A 7 -8.42 7.65 -1.79
CA LYS A 7 -9.67 8.40 -1.65
C LYS A 7 -10.45 7.88 -0.45
N SER A 8 -11.23 8.77 0.15
CA SER A 8 -12.23 8.42 1.17
C SER A 8 -13.52 9.14 0.80
N ASP A 9 -14.60 8.38 0.68
CA ASP A 9 -15.93 8.89 0.35
C ASP A 9 -16.94 8.12 1.21
N PRO A 10 -17.74 8.78 2.08
CA PRO A 10 -18.72 8.11 2.93
C PRO A 10 -19.71 7.21 2.19
N LEU A 11 -19.93 7.48 0.90
CA LEU A 11 -20.85 6.72 0.05
C LEU A 11 -20.19 5.54 -0.67
N VAL A 12 -18.87 5.37 -0.53
CA VAL A 12 -18.08 4.34 -1.21
C VAL A 12 -17.32 3.52 -0.17
N MET A 13 -17.40 2.19 -0.25
CA MET A 13 -16.73 1.29 0.70
C MET A 13 -16.99 1.65 2.17
N ASN A 14 -18.19 2.14 2.50
CA ASN A 14 -18.58 2.60 3.83
C ASN A 14 -17.66 3.71 4.42
N GLY A 15 -17.06 4.54 3.56
CA GLY A 15 -16.13 5.59 3.99
C GLY A 15 -14.69 5.10 4.21
N GLU A 16 -14.40 3.82 4.00
CA GLU A 16 -13.03 3.32 4.11
C GLU A 16 -12.13 3.97 3.04
N PRO A 17 -10.87 4.32 3.39
CA PRO A 17 -9.88 4.73 2.41
C PRO A 17 -9.65 3.62 1.37
N PHE A 18 -9.70 3.97 0.08
CA PHE A 18 -9.54 3.03 -1.03
C PHE A 18 -8.61 3.56 -2.12
N CYS A 19 -8.02 2.63 -2.86
CA CYS A 19 -7.08 2.95 -3.93
C CYS A 19 -7.80 3.55 -5.15
N TYR A 20 -7.26 4.62 -5.72
CA TYR A 20 -7.83 5.29 -6.87
C TYR A 20 -7.97 4.34 -8.06
N GLY A 21 -9.14 4.37 -8.68
CA GLY A 21 -9.45 3.55 -9.85
C GLY A 21 -10.04 2.20 -9.49
N SER A 22 -9.85 1.68 -8.27
CA SER A 22 -10.33 0.36 -7.85
C SER A 22 -11.34 0.42 -6.70
N ARG A 23 -11.91 -0.75 -6.34
CA ARG A 23 -12.66 -0.96 -5.10
C ARG A 23 -11.86 -1.74 -4.05
N LEU A 24 -10.54 -1.60 -4.08
CA LEU A 24 -9.65 -2.20 -3.09
C LEU A 24 -9.38 -1.21 -1.97
N THR A 25 -9.85 -1.50 -0.75
CA THR A 25 -9.57 -0.62 0.40
C THR A 25 -8.10 -0.73 0.81
N VAL A 26 -7.58 0.32 1.45
CA VAL A 26 -6.21 0.32 1.98
C VAL A 26 -6.02 -0.83 2.98
N ARG A 27 -7.05 -1.10 3.79
CA ARG A 27 -7.06 -2.21 4.76
C ARG A 27 -6.98 -3.56 4.06
N GLN A 28 -7.82 -3.81 3.05
CA GLN A 28 -7.80 -5.04 2.28
C GLN A 28 -6.45 -5.25 1.59
N LEU A 29 -5.88 -4.18 1.01
CA LEU A 29 -4.55 -4.23 0.41
C LEU A 29 -3.49 -4.70 1.43
N LEU A 30 -3.45 -4.11 2.62
CA LEU A 30 -2.49 -4.48 3.66
C LEU A 30 -2.68 -5.92 4.14
N GLN A 31 -3.93 -6.38 4.28
CA GLN A 31 -4.23 -7.77 4.64
C GLN A 31 -3.75 -8.74 3.56
N LEU A 32 -4.02 -8.47 2.28
CA LEU A 32 -3.53 -9.30 1.16
C LEU A 32 -2.00 -9.43 1.22
N ARG A 33 -1.30 -8.33 1.50
CA ARG A 33 0.17 -8.33 1.65
C ARG A 33 0.63 -9.18 2.82
N GLN A 34 -0.01 -9.08 3.99
CA GLN A 34 0.29 -9.93 5.14
C GLN A 34 0.02 -11.42 4.86
N HIS A 35 -0.97 -11.73 4.03
CA HIS A 35 -1.26 -13.09 3.57
C HIS A 35 -0.32 -13.60 2.48
N GLY A 36 0.69 -12.82 2.07
CA GLY A 36 1.73 -13.24 1.13
C GLY A 36 1.43 -12.94 -0.34
N TYR A 37 0.35 -12.21 -0.67
CA TYR A 37 0.07 -11.82 -2.04
C TYR A 37 1.11 -10.83 -2.56
N SER A 38 1.68 -11.12 -3.72
CA SER A 38 2.61 -10.23 -4.43
C SER A 38 1.92 -9.01 -5.03
N VAL A 39 2.68 -7.94 -5.32
CA VAL A 39 2.14 -6.74 -5.98
C VAL A 39 1.57 -7.12 -7.36
N THR A 40 2.26 -8.01 -8.07
CA THR A 40 1.85 -8.52 -9.37
C THR A 40 0.52 -9.27 -9.31
N GLU A 41 0.29 -10.11 -8.30
CA GLU A 41 -0.99 -10.81 -8.11
C GLU A 41 -2.12 -9.83 -7.82
N ILE A 42 -1.89 -8.85 -6.93
CA ILE A 42 -2.88 -7.81 -6.61
C ILE A 42 -3.24 -7.00 -7.86
N LEU A 43 -2.25 -6.61 -8.69
CA LEU A 43 -2.49 -5.87 -9.93
C LEU A 43 -3.18 -6.72 -11.00
N LYS A 44 -2.99 -8.04 -10.99
CA LYS A 44 -3.68 -8.97 -11.90
C LYS A 44 -5.16 -9.09 -11.53
N ASP A 45 -5.48 -9.15 -10.25
CA ASP A 45 -6.85 -9.25 -9.74
C ASP A 45 -7.58 -7.90 -9.77
N HIS A 46 -6.83 -6.79 -9.76
CA HIS A 46 -7.33 -5.42 -9.86
C HIS A 46 -6.64 -4.67 -11.02
N PRO A 47 -6.99 -4.95 -12.29
CA PRO A 47 -6.33 -4.36 -13.47
C PRO A 47 -6.47 -2.84 -13.57
N GLU A 48 -7.46 -2.25 -12.90
CA GLU A 48 -7.67 -0.81 -12.79
C GLU A 48 -6.73 -0.12 -11.77
N LEU A 49 -6.10 -0.90 -10.89
CA LEU A 49 -5.14 -0.42 -9.90
C LEU A 49 -3.79 -0.10 -10.56
N ARG A 50 -3.09 0.89 -10.00
CA ARG A 50 -1.73 1.26 -10.42
C ARG A 50 -0.75 1.00 -9.30
N THR A 51 0.49 0.65 -9.67
CA THR A 51 1.61 0.42 -8.75
C THR A 51 1.83 1.62 -7.81
N VAL A 52 1.81 2.84 -8.36
CA VAL A 52 1.88 4.07 -7.57
C VAL A 52 0.71 4.21 -6.57
N GLY A 53 -0.47 3.70 -6.92
CA GLY A 53 -1.62 3.68 -6.03
C GLY A 53 -1.38 2.84 -4.77
N ILE A 54 -0.75 1.67 -4.93
CA ILE A 54 -0.35 0.80 -3.82
C ILE A 54 0.70 1.51 -2.93
N ALA A 55 1.71 2.14 -3.53
CA ALA A 55 2.72 2.88 -2.77
C ALA A 55 2.12 4.06 -1.97
N PHE A 56 1.17 4.79 -2.56
CA PHE A 56 0.43 5.85 -1.84
C PHE A 56 -0.46 5.29 -0.73
N ALA A 57 -1.06 4.11 -0.92
CA ALA A 57 -1.83 3.44 0.12
C ALA A 57 -0.96 3.06 1.32
N TYR A 58 0.26 2.57 1.08
CA TYR A 58 1.22 2.27 2.14
C TYR A 58 1.65 3.51 2.90
N ARG A 59 2.03 4.57 2.19
CA ARG A 59 2.36 5.87 2.79
C ARG A 59 1.19 6.43 3.61
N PHE A 60 -0.03 6.29 3.12
CA PHE A 60 -1.23 6.73 3.81
C PHE A 60 -1.44 5.95 5.11
N ALA A 61 -1.32 4.61 5.06
CA ALA A 61 -1.48 3.74 6.22
C ALA A 61 -0.45 4.04 7.32
N ALA A 62 0.81 4.29 6.97
CA ALA A 62 1.85 4.62 7.93
C ALA A 62 1.60 5.95 8.70
N GLY A 63 0.76 6.84 8.16
CA GLY A 63 0.44 8.13 8.77
C GLY A 63 -0.95 8.23 9.41
N ASP A 64 -1.74 7.15 9.44
CA ASP A 64 -3.13 7.17 9.90
C ASP A 64 -3.35 6.10 11.00
N GLU A 65 -3.82 6.55 12.17
CA GLU A 65 -4.04 5.70 13.37
C GLU A 65 -4.96 4.50 13.09
N ARG A 66 -5.87 4.61 12.10
CA ARG A 66 -6.78 3.53 11.72
C ARG A 66 -6.06 2.27 11.22
N PHE A 67 -4.80 2.39 10.81
CA PHE A 67 -4.00 1.29 10.27
C PHE A 67 -2.81 0.94 11.16
N ARG A 68 -2.76 1.45 12.40
CA ARG A 68 -1.66 1.21 13.34
C ARG A 68 -1.35 -0.27 13.56
N GLU A 69 -2.34 -1.16 13.48
CA GLU A 69 -2.11 -2.62 13.56
C GLU A 69 -1.24 -3.18 12.42
N PHE A 70 -1.16 -2.46 11.30
CA PHE A 70 -0.32 -2.78 10.16
C PHE A 70 1.05 -2.07 10.21
N VAL A 71 1.35 -1.36 11.30
CA VAL A 71 2.58 -0.58 11.44
C VAL A 71 3.36 -1.09 12.67
N GLY A 72 4.62 -1.46 12.46
CA GLY A 72 5.55 -1.84 13.51
C GLY A 72 5.92 -0.67 14.42
N ALA A 73 6.51 -0.97 15.58
CA ALA A 73 6.95 0.05 16.54
C ALA A 73 8.03 1.00 15.98
N ASP A 74 8.74 0.56 14.93
CA ASP A 74 9.74 1.33 14.19
C ASP A 74 9.15 2.19 13.06
N GLY A 75 7.82 2.15 12.86
CA GLY A 75 7.12 2.86 11.79
C GLY A 75 7.12 2.11 10.45
N SER A 76 7.65 0.90 10.38
CA SER A 76 7.61 0.06 9.17
C SER A 76 6.24 -0.60 8.98
N LEU A 77 5.82 -0.88 7.75
CA LEU A 77 4.64 -1.70 7.52
C LEU A 77 4.91 -3.16 7.88
N THR A 78 3.93 -3.79 8.52
CA THR A 78 3.97 -5.22 8.81
C THR A 78 3.58 -6.01 7.57
N GLY A 79 4.48 -6.88 7.13
CA GLY A 79 4.37 -7.63 5.87
C GLY A 79 5.34 -7.14 4.81
N PRO A 80 5.34 -7.74 3.61
CA PRO A 80 6.30 -7.40 2.57
C PRO A 80 5.98 -6.03 1.96
N GLY A 81 6.96 -5.12 2.01
CA GLY A 81 7.00 -3.94 1.15
C GLY A 81 7.30 -4.30 -0.31
N PHE A 82 7.51 -3.29 -1.15
CA PHE A 82 8.04 -3.44 -2.50
C PHE A 82 9.48 -3.95 -2.43
N THR A 83 9.80 -4.92 -3.28
CA THR A 83 11.19 -5.26 -3.57
C THR A 83 11.90 -4.08 -4.25
N GLU A 84 13.23 -4.07 -4.21
CA GLU A 84 14.02 -3.03 -4.89
C GLU A 84 13.67 -2.93 -6.38
N VAL A 85 13.46 -4.08 -7.04
CA VAL A 85 13.11 -4.15 -8.46
C VAL A 85 11.73 -3.55 -8.72
N GLU A 86 10.72 -3.87 -7.91
CA GLU A 86 9.37 -3.30 -8.07
C GLU A 86 9.37 -1.78 -7.78
N ALA A 87 10.22 -1.33 -6.87
CA ALA A 87 10.33 0.08 -6.50
C ALA A 87 11.04 0.96 -7.55
N LEU A 88 11.78 0.39 -8.51
CA LEU A 88 12.39 1.14 -9.61
C LEU A 88 11.36 1.91 -10.44
N ALA A 89 10.14 1.36 -10.56
CA ALA A 89 9.05 2.00 -11.28
C ALA A 89 8.35 3.13 -10.48
N LEU A 90 8.67 3.28 -9.20
CA LEU A 90 8.09 4.32 -8.35
C LEU A 90 8.89 5.63 -8.42
N PRO A 91 8.21 6.78 -8.32
CA PRO A 91 8.84 8.07 -8.02
C PRO A 91 9.70 8.03 -6.76
N ASP A 92 10.77 8.81 -6.73
CA ASP A 92 11.72 8.84 -5.61
C ASP A 92 11.05 9.24 -4.27
N ASP A 93 10.05 10.12 -4.30
CA ASP A 93 9.32 10.56 -3.11
C ASP A 93 8.46 9.45 -2.46
N LEU A 94 8.21 8.36 -3.19
CA LEU A 94 7.47 7.20 -2.71
C LEU A 94 8.37 6.04 -2.30
N ARG A 95 9.69 6.10 -2.53
CA ARG A 95 10.64 5.05 -2.11
C ARG A 95 11.00 5.18 -0.63
N ILE A 96 9.99 5.12 0.23
CA ILE A 96 10.13 5.30 1.69
C ILE A 96 10.60 3.97 2.30
N PRO A 97 11.80 3.91 2.91
CA PRO A 97 12.30 2.69 3.56
C PRO A 97 11.36 2.21 4.67
N GLY A 98 11.09 0.91 4.72
CA GLY A 98 10.24 0.28 5.73
C GLY A 98 8.74 0.54 5.58
N VAL A 99 8.32 1.58 4.87
CA VAL A 99 6.91 1.83 4.57
C VAL A 99 6.55 1.33 3.18
N VAL A 100 7.28 1.78 2.16
CA VAL A 100 7.04 1.37 0.77
C VAL A 100 8.02 0.30 0.34
N LEU A 101 9.29 0.49 0.64
CA LEU A 101 10.31 -0.52 0.37
C LEU A 101 10.27 -1.57 1.47
N GLN A 102 10.46 -2.83 1.09
CA GLN A 102 10.70 -3.89 2.05
C GLN A 102 11.93 -3.52 2.88
N SER A 103 11.75 -3.29 4.18
CA SER A 103 12.88 -3.24 5.11
C SER A 103 13.61 -4.58 4.99
N GLY A 104 14.94 -4.54 4.80
CA GLY A 104 15.80 -5.68 4.44
C GLY A 104 15.84 -6.88 5.40
N VAL A 105 14.84 -7.04 6.28
CA VAL A 105 14.58 -8.30 6.96
C VAL A 105 13.72 -9.16 6.03
N ALA A 106 14.37 -9.80 5.07
CA ALA A 106 13.87 -11.06 4.55
C ALA A 106 13.74 -12.00 5.76
N ALA A 107 12.50 -12.24 6.21
CA ALA A 107 12.25 -13.22 7.25
C ALA A 107 12.72 -14.58 6.72
N ARG A 108 13.57 -15.20 7.55
CA ARG A 108 14.14 -16.54 7.46
C ARG A 108 13.10 -17.63 7.18
#